data_AF-A0A4Y2R110-F1
#
_entry.id   AF-A0A4Y2R110-F1
#
_cell.length_a   1.000
_cell.length_b   1.000
_cell.length_c   1.000
_cell.angle_alpha   90.00
_cell.angle_beta   90.00
_cell.angle_gamma   90.00
#
_symmetry.space_group_name_H-M   'P 1'
#
loop_
_entity.id
_entity.type
_entity.pdbx_description
1 polymer ?
#
loop_
_entity_poly.entity_id
_entity_poly.type
_entity_poly.pdbx_seq_one_letter_code
_entity_poly.pdbx_strand_id
1 'polypeptide(L)'
;MLSALAIARPILRDCRPYLEFSSQGYYDSVLWEIYESFANSGYYFQTLFQELFLLIPRDFRKSFADIECEIDSYFAHILRLQNIKALEKTFRSVDSATRAGLVCSDLASEHFYSSISRGRWNVVEVCLREARISKEDGERLKEAFIGYLTSIELGEMKLKTRKWTRFFQFLEETDAPSKRFSEDETTIEAKMKKI
;
A
#
# COMPACT_ATOMS: atom_id res chain seq x y z
N MET A 1 -21.17 -13.14 19.50
CA MET A 1 -20.09 -12.25 19.01
C MET A 1 -20.71 -10.90 18.72
N LEU A 2 -20.32 -9.85 19.46
CA LEU A 2 -20.67 -8.48 19.09
C LEU A 2 -19.94 -8.16 17.79
N SER A 3 -20.67 -7.79 16.74
CA SER A 3 -20.06 -7.39 15.47
C SER A 3 -19.15 -6.17 15.68
N ALA A 4 -18.08 -6.02 14.90
CA ALA A 4 -17.29 -4.79 14.83
C ALA A 4 -18.18 -3.53 14.72
N LEU A 5 -19.25 -3.64 13.93
CA LEU A 5 -20.36 -2.67 13.84
C LEU A 5 -21.01 -2.28 15.18
N ALA A 6 -21.04 -3.12 16.21
CA ALA A 6 -21.64 -2.81 17.50
C ALA A 6 -20.72 -1.95 18.39
N ILE A 7 -19.40 -2.01 18.17
CA ILE A 7 -18.40 -1.19 18.85
C ILE A 7 -18.20 0.12 18.07
N ALA A 8 -18.15 0.04 16.74
CA ALA A 8 -17.95 1.19 15.90
C ALA A 8 -19.23 2.05 15.74
N ARG A 9 -20.44 1.46 15.71
CA ARG A 9 -21.68 2.24 15.51
C ARG A 9 -21.96 3.31 16.56
N PRO A 10 -21.77 3.10 17.87
CA PRO A 10 -21.98 4.17 18.85
C PRO A 10 -21.02 5.34 18.59
N ILE A 11 -19.73 5.04 18.43
CA ILE A 11 -18.68 6.03 18.14
C ILE A 11 -18.99 6.77 16.83
N LEU A 12 -19.31 6.04 15.76
CA LEU A 12 -19.63 6.61 14.45
C LEU A 12 -21.00 7.31 14.39
N ARG A 13 -21.97 6.92 15.21
CA ARG A 13 -23.28 7.58 15.34
C ARG A 13 -23.12 8.89 16.10
N ASP A 14 -22.33 8.90 17.15
CA ASP A 14 -22.02 10.09 17.92
C ASP A 14 -21.17 11.05 17.10
N CYS A 15 -20.22 10.57 16.28
CA CYS A 15 -19.42 11.41 15.40
C CYS A 15 -20.19 11.95 14.17
N ARG A 16 -21.25 11.27 13.70
CA ARG A 16 -21.96 11.58 12.43
C ARG A 16 -22.42 13.05 12.29
N PRO A 17 -23.03 13.71 13.30
CA PRO A 17 -23.41 15.12 13.21
C PRO A 17 -22.20 16.07 13.13
N TYR A 18 -21.03 15.63 13.59
CA TYR A 18 -19.81 16.45 13.65
C TYR A 18 -18.95 16.32 12.38
N LEU A 19 -19.15 15.26 11.57
CA LEU A 19 -18.51 15.13 10.24
C LEU A 19 -19.09 16.11 9.21
N GLU A 20 -20.28 16.69 9.47
CA GLU A 20 -20.92 17.67 8.57
C GLU A 20 -20.54 19.13 8.89
N PHE A 21 -19.83 19.41 10.00
CA PHE A 21 -19.62 20.78 10.49
C PHE A 21 -18.21 21.13 11.02
N SER A 22 -17.23 20.22 10.94
CA SER A 22 -15.94 20.42 11.60
C SER A 22 -14.80 20.86 10.66
N SER A 23 -13.88 21.67 11.20
CA SER A 23 -12.60 21.95 10.55
C SER A 23 -11.76 20.68 10.46
N GLN A 24 -10.93 20.57 9.42
CA GLN A 24 -10.08 19.39 9.15
C GLN A 24 -9.38 18.84 10.41
N GLY A 25 -8.80 19.71 11.24
CA GLY A 25 -8.07 19.29 12.44
C GLY A 25 -8.92 18.59 13.51
N TYR A 26 -10.21 18.88 13.61
CA TYR A 26 -11.10 18.13 14.52
C TYR A 26 -11.43 16.75 13.95
N TYR A 27 -11.62 16.67 12.63
CA TYR A 27 -11.83 15.40 11.94
C TYR A 27 -10.62 14.47 12.09
N ASP A 28 -9.42 15.01 11.94
CA ASP A 28 -8.17 14.28 12.11
C ASP A 28 -8.04 13.72 13.53
N SER A 29 -8.37 14.53 14.54
CA SER A 29 -8.39 14.09 15.95
C SER A 29 -9.38 12.95 16.20
N VAL A 30 -10.59 13.02 15.64
CA VAL A 30 -11.61 11.97 15.81
C VAL A 30 -11.20 10.69 15.08
N LEU A 31 -10.65 10.82 13.86
CA LEU A 31 -10.10 9.67 13.14
C LEU A 31 -9.01 9.00 13.96
N TRP A 32 -8.10 9.77 14.54
CA TRP A 32 -7.02 9.26 15.36
C TRP A 32 -7.51 8.48 16.58
N GLU A 33 -8.49 8.99 17.32
CA GLU A 33 -9.06 8.29 18.48
C GLU A 33 -9.75 6.96 18.10
N ILE A 34 -10.51 6.98 17.00
CA ILE A 34 -11.13 5.79 16.43
C ILE A 34 -10.05 4.78 16.04
N TYR A 35 -8.98 5.27 15.43
CA TYR A 35 -7.86 4.48 14.96
C TYR A 35 -7.10 3.78 16.09
N GLU A 36 -6.72 4.54 17.13
CA GLU A 36 -6.02 4.04 18.31
C GLU A 36 -6.86 2.97 19.04
N SER A 37 -8.17 3.19 19.13
CA SER A 37 -9.11 2.23 19.70
C SER A 37 -9.14 0.91 18.91
N PHE A 38 -8.98 0.98 17.59
CA PHE A 38 -9.01 -0.18 16.69
C PHE A 38 -7.67 -0.91 16.60
N ALA A 39 -6.53 -0.22 16.67
CA ALA A 39 -5.21 -0.85 16.67
C ALA A 39 -5.09 -1.88 17.80
N ASN A 40 -5.72 -1.61 18.95
CA ASN A 40 -5.79 -2.51 20.10
C ASN A 40 -6.70 -3.74 19.90
N SER A 41 -7.52 -3.78 18.84
CA SER A 41 -8.51 -4.85 18.59
C SER A 41 -7.94 -6.08 17.87
N GLY A 42 -6.68 -6.03 17.43
CA GLY A 42 -5.96 -7.14 16.82
C GLY A 42 -6.67 -7.75 15.60
N TYR A 43 -7.29 -8.93 15.78
CA TYR A 43 -7.86 -9.73 14.68
C TYR A 43 -9.00 -9.04 13.92
N TYR A 44 -9.71 -8.10 14.55
CA TYR A 44 -10.82 -7.37 13.91
C TYR A 44 -10.37 -6.15 13.11
N PHE A 45 -9.10 -5.77 13.22
CA PHE A 45 -8.61 -4.49 12.73
C PHE A 45 -8.75 -4.34 11.21
N GLN A 46 -8.51 -5.40 10.43
CA GLN A 46 -8.75 -5.39 8.99
C GLN A 46 -10.21 -5.10 8.64
N THR A 47 -11.17 -5.67 9.38
CA THR A 47 -12.60 -5.48 9.08
C THR A 47 -13.02 -4.06 9.45
N LEU A 48 -12.55 -3.57 10.59
CA LEU A 48 -12.77 -2.20 11.05
C LEU A 48 -12.18 -1.17 10.10
N PHE A 49 -10.97 -1.39 9.59
CA PHE A 49 -10.34 -0.56 8.56
C PHE A 49 -11.26 -0.38 7.34
N GLN A 50 -11.81 -1.49 6.82
CA GLN A 50 -12.67 -1.46 5.64
C GLN A 50 -13.98 -0.72 5.90
N GLU A 51 -14.62 -1.01 7.03
CA GLU A 51 -15.87 -0.35 7.42
C GLU A 51 -15.65 1.14 7.65
N LEU A 52 -14.56 1.52 8.32
CA LEU A 52 -14.20 2.91 8.58
C LEU A 52 -13.98 3.69 7.29
N PHE A 53 -13.18 3.15 6.35
CA PHE A 53 -12.93 3.81 5.07
C PHE A 53 -14.22 4.11 4.28
N LEU A 54 -15.18 3.19 4.30
CA LEU A 54 -16.46 3.36 3.61
C LEU A 54 -17.35 4.44 4.25
N LEU A 55 -17.15 4.73 5.53
CA LEU A 55 -17.92 5.73 6.28
C LEU A 55 -17.30 7.13 6.22
N ILE A 56 -16.01 7.22 5.94
CA ILE A 56 -15.29 8.49 5.80
C ILE A 56 -15.79 9.22 4.54
N PRO A 57 -16.31 10.45 4.66
CA PRO A 57 -16.67 11.26 3.50
C PRO A 57 -15.45 11.47 2.62
N ARG A 58 -15.68 11.54 1.30
CA ARG A 58 -14.60 11.53 0.30
C ARG A 58 -13.54 12.62 0.55
N ASP A 59 -13.97 13.80 0.97
CA ASP A 59 -13.08 14.95 1.19
C ASP A 59 -12.08 14.72 2.34
N PHE A 60 -12.38 13.80 3.26
CA PHE A 60 -11.52 13.47 4.40
C PHE A 60 -10.70 12.18 4.22
N ARG A 61 -10.85 11.48 3.09
CA ARG A 61 -10.07 10.25 2.82
C ARG A 61 -8.58 10.52 2.68
N LYS A 62 -8.19 11.76 2.41
CA LYS A 62 -6.79 12.18 2.46
C LYS A 62 -6.22 12.02 3.88
N SER A 63 -6.89 12.55 4.90
CA SER A 63 -6.46 12.39 6.30
C SER A 63 -6.34 10.93 6.71
N PHE A 64 -7.27 10.10 6.25
CA PHE A 64 -7.17 8.67 6.47
C PHE A 64 -5.92 8.06 5.84
N ALA A 65 -5.60 8.43 4.60
CA ALA A 65 -4.38 7.99 3.94
C ALA A 65 -3.14 8.48 4.70
N ASP A 66 -3.14 9.73 5.17
CA ASP A 66 -2.04 10.34 5.92
C ASP A 66 -1.79 9.57 7.24
N ILE A 67 -2.84 9.24 8.00
CA ILE A 67 -2.76 8.40 9.21
C ILE A 67 -2.19 7.01 8.89
N GLU A 68 -2.63 6.40 7.79
CA GLU A 68 -2.11 5.10 7.37
C GLU A 68 -0.65 5.14 6.91
N CYS A 69 -0.11 6.32 6.60
CA CYS A 69 1.30 6.51 6.26
C CYS A 69 2.20 6.65 7.51
N GLU A 70 1.64 6.62 8.72
CA GLU A 70 2.42 6.69 9.97
C GLU A 70 3.02 5.33 10.38
N ILE A 71 4.10 5.37 11.18
CA ILE A 71 4.92 4.19 11.53
C ILE A 71 4.15 3.11 12.31
N ASP A 72 3.17 3.52 13.12
CA ASP A 72 2.36 2.62 13.96
C ASP A 72 0.99 2.31 13.36
N SER A 73 0.79 2.64 12.08
CA SER A 73 -0.43 2.34 11.37
C SER A 73 -0.63 0.84 11.11
N TYR A 74 -1.87 0.48 10.82
CA TYR A 74 -2.29 -0.79 10.26
C TYR A 74 -1.51 -1.11 9.00
N PHE A 75 -1.39 -0.16 8.08
CA PHE A 75 -0.63 -0.34 6.85
C PHE A 75 0.84 -0.63 7.12
N ALA A 76 1.48 0.11 8.04
CA ALA A 76 2.84 -0.18 8.49
C ALA A 76 2.96 -1.58 9.10
N HIS A 77 1.97 -1.98 9.91
CA HIS A 77 1.92 -3.29 10.54
C HIS A 77 1.84 -4.43 9.51
N ILE A 78 0.94 -4.33 8.51
CA ILE A 78 0.82 -5.35 7.47
C ILE A 78 2.04 -5.40 6.55
N LEU A 79 2.70 -4.28 6.29
CA LEU A 79 3.98 -4.23 5.57
C LEU A 79 5.10 -4.91 6.37
N ARG A 80 5.21 -4.64 7.67
CA ARG A 80 6.20 -5.25 8.57
C ARG A 80 6.01 -6.76 8.68
N LEU A 81 4.77 -7.22 8.82
CA LEU A 81 4.41 -8.64 8.82
C LEU A 81 4.46 -9.28 7.42
N GLN A 82 4.54 -8.48 6.37
CA GLN A 82 4.50 -8.92 4.96
C GLN A 82 3.27 -9.76 4.67
N ASN A 83 2.13 -9.37 5.25
CA ASN A 83 0.89 -10.12 5.10
C ASN A 83 0.26 -9.80 3.73
N ILE A 84 0.66 -10.57 2.71
CA ILE A 84 0.20 -10.39 1.33
C ILE A 84 -1.32 -10.38 1.21
N LYS A 85 -2.02 -11.30 1.89
CA LYS A 85 -3.48 -11.37 1.83
C LYS A 85 -4.13 -10.13 2.44
N ALA A 86 -3.57 -9.61 3.53
CA ALA A 86 -4.04 -8.38 4.14
C ALA A 86 -3.77 -7.17 3.23
N LEU A 87 -2.58 -7.08 2.62
CA LEU A 87 -2.25 -6.03 1.65
C LEU A 87 -3.26 -5.99 0.49
N GLU A 88 -3.50 -7.13 -0.16
CA GLU A 88 -4.50 -7.22 -1.24
C GLU A 88 -5.88 -6.76 -0.77
N LYS A 89 -6.30 -7.20 0.42
CA LYS A 89 -7.60 -6.86 0.99
C LYS A 89 -7.71 -5.36 1.34
N THR A 90 -6.63 -4.76 1.86
CA THR A 90 -6.51 -3.33 2.17
C THR A 90 -6.60 -2.49 0.92
N PHE A 91 -5.76 -2.75 -0.09
CA PHE A 91 -5.79 -1.99 -1.35
C PHE A 91 -7.14 -2.09 -2.05
N ARG A 92 -7.76 -3.28 -2.10
CA ARG A 92 -9.07 -3.46 -2.73
C ARG A 92 -10.20 -2.73 -2.02
N SER A 93 -10.06 -2.44 -0.72
CA SER A 93 -11.10 -1.73 0.05
C SER A 93 -11.05 -0.22 -0.04
N VAL A 94 -9.93 0.36 -0.48
CA VAL A 94 -9.78 1.82 -0.59
C VAL A 94 -9.94 2.29 -2.04
N ASP A 95 -10.21 3.59 -2.24
CA ASP A 95 -10.28 4.18 -3.58
C ASP A 95 -8.90 4.41 -4.18
N SER A 96 -8.83 4.65 -5.50
CA SER A 96 -7.57 4.77 -6.23
C SER A 96 -6.66 5.88 -5.71
N ALA A 97 -7.21 6.99 -5.23
CA ALA A 97 -6.42 8.10 -4.72
C ALA A 97 -5.75 7.71 -3.40
N THR A 98 -6.48 7.06 -2.49
CA THR A 98 -5.90 6.52 -1.26
C THR A 98 -4.85 5.46 -1.56
N ARG A 99 -5.08 4.55 -2.53
CA ARG A 99 -4.08 3.54 -2.92
C ARG A 99 -2.77 4.15 -3.37
N ALA A 100 -2.84 5.15 -4.25
CA ALA A 100 -1.67 5.87 -4.74
C ALA A 100 -0.95 6.58 -3.58
N GLY A 101 -1.70 7.25 -2.70
CA GLY A 101 -1.13 7.89 -1.51
C GLY A 101 -0.34 6.93 -0.62
N LEU A 102 -0.89 5.74 -0.36
CA LEU A 102 -0.22 4.72 0.46
C LEU A 102 1.12 4.27 -0.14
N VAL A 103 1.17 3.96 -1.44
CA VAL A 103 2.41 3.46 -2.08
C VAL A 103 3.45 4.55 -2.31
N CYS A 104 3.03 5.81 -2.44
CA CYS A 104 3.92 6.96 -2.62
C CYS A 104 4.44 7.54 -1.30
N SER A 105 4.09 6.96 -0.16
CA SER A 105 4.52 7.44 1.16
C SER A 105 5.99 7.13 1.47
N ASP A 106 6.59 7.93 2.36
CA ASP A 106 7.93 7.67 2.88
C ASP A 106 8.00 6.32 3.61
N LEU A 107 6.94 5.97 4.35
CA LEU A 107 6.77 4.67 5.00
C LEU A 107 6.85 3.52 3.98
N ALA A 108 6.11 3.61 2.88
CA ALA A 108 6.15 2.60 1.83
C ALA A 108 7.55 2.53 1.19
N SER A 109 8.20 3.68 0.98
CA SER A 109 9.56 3.74 0.44
C SER A 109 10.57 3.02 1.33
N GLU A 110 10.55 3.25 2.65
CA GLU A 110 11.40 2.51 3.59
C GLU A 110 11.15 0.99 3.53
N HIS A 111 9.88 0.59 3.54
CA HIS A 111 9.49 -0.82 3.50
C HIS A 111 9.85 -1.49 2.17
N PHE A 112 9.70 -0.80 1.04
CA PHE A 112 10.10 -1.29 -0.28
C PHE A 112 11.61 -1.43 -0.36
N TYR A 113 12.37 -0.44 0.12
CA TYR A 113 13.82 -0.52 0.15
C TYR A 113 14.30 -1.74 0.95
N SER A 114 13.77 -1.92 2.17
CA SER A 114 14.09 -3.06 3.03
C SER A 114 13.73 -4.40 2.38
N SER A 115 12.54 -4.49 1.76
CA SER A 115 12.05 -5.70 1.11
C SER A 115 12.88 -6.08 -0.11
N ILE A 116 13.14 -5.13 -1.02
CA ILE A 116 13.94 -5.32 -2.23
C ILE A 116 15.37 -5.73 -1.86
N SER A 117 15.97 -5.03 -0.89
CA SER A 117 17.33 -5.33 -0.42
C SER A 117 17.44 -6.77 0.10
N ARG A 118 16.41 -7.26 0.79
CA ARG A 118 16.32 -8.64 1.33
C ARG A 118 15.82 -9.68 0.31
N GLY A 119 15.59 -9.29 -0.95
CA GLY A 119 15.09 -10.18 -2.00
C GLY A 119 13.60 -10.54 -1.89
N ARG A 120 12.84 -9.83 -1.06
CA ARG A 120 11.41 -10.05 -0.79
C ARG A 120 10.57 -9.21 -1.75
N TRP A 121 10.73 -9.48 -3.04
CA TRP A 121 10.12 -8.70 -4.12
C TRP A 121 8.58 -8.80 -4.15
N ASN A 122 8.04 -9.95 -3.73
CA ASN A 122 6.60 -10.25 -3.75
C ASN A 122 5.74 -9.23 -3.00
N VAL A 123 6.24 -8.65 -1.90
CA VAL A 123 5.51 -7.64 -1.12
C VAL A 123 5.35 -6.36 -1.92
N VAL A 124 6.44 -5.90 -2.52
CA VAL A 124 6.46 -4.68 -3.35
C VAL A 124 5.57 -4.87 -4.57
N GLU A 125 5.71 -6.00 -5.26
CA GLU A 125 4.92 -6.32 -6.44
C GLU A 125 3.41 -6.28 -6.17
N VAL A 126 2.96 -6.85 -5.05
CA VAL A 126 1.55 -6.84 -4.66
C VAL A 126 1.07 -5.42 -4.37
N CYS A 127 1.84 -4.62 -3.64
CA CYS A 127 1.46 -3.23 -3.37
C CYS A 127 1.28 -2.43 -4.66
N LEU A 128 2.25 -2.50 -5.57
CA LEU A 128 2.19 -1.75 -6.84
C LEU A 128 1.05 -2.24 -7.74
N ARG A 129 0.89 -3.56 -7.86
CA ARG A 129 -0.15 -4.17 -8.69
C ARG A 129 -1.56 -3.84 -8.18
N GLU A 130 -1.78 -3.91 -6.87
CA GLU A 130 -3.10 -3.64 -6.29
C GLU A 130 -3.39 -2.13 -6.20
N ALA A 131 -2.34 -1.30 -6.08
CA ALA A 131 -2.49 0.14 -6.13
C ALA A 131 -2.99 0.62 -7.50
N ARG A 132 -2.61 -0.09 -8.58
CA ARG A 132 -2.97 0.27 -9.97
C ARG A 132 -2.65 1.73 -10.26
N ILE A 133 -1.43 2.13 -9.89
CA ILE A 133 -0.94 3.50 -10.07
C ILE A 133 -1.04 3.90 -11.54
N SER A 134 -1.47 5.13 -11.80
CA SER A 134 -1.41 5.73 -13.13
C SER A 134 0.05 5.94 -13.53
N LYS A 135 0.28 6.28 -14.80
CA LYS A 135 1.61 6.69 -15.26
C LYS A 135 2.12 7.90 -14.47
N GLU A 136 1.27 8.90 -14.25
CA GLU A 136 1.63 10.09 -13.48
C GLU A 136 1.99 9.76 -12.04
N ASP A 137 1.21 8.89 -11.37
CA ASP A 137 1.53 8.46 -10.00
C ASP A 137 2.73 7.51 -9.96
N GLY A 138 2.99 6.76 -11.03
CA GLY A 138 4.20 5.95 -11.19
C GLY A 138 5.47 6.78 -11.27
N GLU A 139 5.47 7.89 -12.02
CA GLU A 139 6.59 8.83 -12.03
C GLU A 139 6.76 9.51 -10.67
N ARG A 140 5.66 9.91 -10.00
CA ARG A 140 5.73 10.44 -8.63
C ARG A 140 6.35 9.45 -7.64
N LEU A 141 5.96 8.19 -7.73
CA LEU A 141 6.52 7.13 -6.92
C LEU A 141 8.02 6.94 -7.20
N LYS A 142 8.42 6.96 -8.47
CA LYS A 142 9.82 6.87 -8.88
C LYS A 142 10.64 8.03 -8.32
N GLU A 143 10.14 9.26 -8.43
CA GLU A 143 10.78 10.45 -7.87
C GLU A 143 10.89 10.39 -6.35
N ALA A 144 9.79 10.08 -5.64
CA ALA A 144 9.78 9.93 -4.18
C ALA A 144 10.78 8.87 -3.73
N PHE A 145 10.82 7.73 -4.42
CA PHE A 145 11.73 6.64 -4.09
C PHE A 145 13.19 7.00 -4.36
N ILE A 146 13.50 7.67 -5.47
CA ILE A 146 14.86 8.18 -5.74
C ILE A 146 15.28 9.20 -4.67
N GLY A 147 14.36 10.09 -4.27
CA GLY A 147 14.57 11.03 -3.18
C GLY A 147 14.92 10.33 -1.87
N TYR A 148 14.15 9.29 -1.51
CA TYR A 148 14.42 8.46 -0.34
C TYR A 148 15.79 7.74 -0.43
N LEU A 149 16.14 7.16 -1.57
CA LEU A 149 17.43 6.48 -1.72
C LEU A 149 18.61 7.45 -1.60
N THR A 150 18.42 8.69 -2.08
CA THR A 150 19.41 9.76 -1.94
C THR A 150 19.57 10.18 -0.47
N SER A 151 18.47 10.26 0.30
CA SER A 151 18.51 10.69 1.71
C SER A 151 19.19 9.68 2.63
N ILE A 152 19.13 8.38 2.31
CA ILE A 152 19.85 7.33 3.04
C ILE A 152 21.29 7.09 2.53
N GLU A 153 21.82 8.05 1.75
CA GLU A 153 23.16 8.01 1.14
C GLU A 153 23.45 6.74 0.32
N LEU A 154 22.42 6.20 -0.34
CA LEU A 154 22.63 5.10 -1.27
C LEU A 154 23.31 5.64 -2.54
N GLY A 155 24.64 5.57 -2.59
CA GLY A 155 25.41 6.05 -3.73
C GLY A 155 24.92 5.47 -5.07
N GLU A 156 25.04 6.24 -6.16
CA GLU A 156 24.52 5.91 -7.50
C GLU A 156 24.85 4.48 -7.98
N MET A 157 26.00 3.94 -7.59
CA MET A 157 26.38 2.56 -7.92
C MET A 157 25.44 1.50 -7.35
N LYS A 158 24.88 1.72 -6.15
CA LYS A 158 23.90 0.79 -5.56
C LYS A 158 22.58 0.83 -6.32
N LEU A 159 22.18 1.97 -6.89
CA LEU A 159 20.98 2.13 -7.72
C LEU A 159 21.05 1.36 -9.05
N LYS A 160 22.26 1.12 -9.56
CA LYS A 160 22.48 0.35 -10.80
C LYS A 160 22.47 -1.17 -10.60
N THR A 161 22.17 -1.66 -9.40
CA THR A 161 22.05 -3.11 -9.17
C THR A 161 20.79 -3.66 -9.85
N ARG A 162 20.87 -4.92 -10.32
CA ARG A 162 19.76 -5.65 -10.97
C ARG A 162 18.44 -5.57 -10.19
N LYS A 163 18.51 -5.47 -8.86
CA LYS A 163 17.35 -5.36 -7.97
C LYS A 163 16.55 -4.08 -8.22
N TRP A 164 17.21 -2.93 -8.29
CA TRP A 164 16.53 -1.64 -8.52
C TRP A 164 16.17 -1.44 -9.99
N THR A 165 16.98 -1.96 -10.91
CA THR A 165 16.62 -1.97 -12.34
C THR A 165 15.27 -2.66 -12.54
N ARG A 166 15.04 -3.82 -11.91
CA ARG A 166 13.75 -4.50 -11.94
C ARG A 166 12.61 -3.65 -11.37
N PHE A 167 12.86 -2.93 -10.28
CA PHE A 167 11.84 -2.07 -9.66
C PHE A 167 11.44 -0.91 -10.57
N PHE A 168 12.40 -0.17 -11.11
CA PHE A 168 12.11 0.95 -12.00
C PHE A 168 11.47 0.50 -13.32
N GLN A 169 11.89 -0.63 -13.88
CA GLN A 169 11.24 -1.23 -15.05
C GLN A 169 9.78 -1.59 -14.76
N PHE A 170 9.48 -2.16 -13.59
CA PHE A 170 8.12 -2.50 -13.22
C PHE A 170 7.22 -1.26 -13.19
N LEU A 171 7.71 -0.13 -12.68
CA LEU A 171 6.95 1.14 -12.68
C LEU A 171 6.68 1.65 -14.09
N GLU A 172 7.65 1.54 -15.00
CA GLU A 172 7.55 1.97 -16.40
C GLU A 172 6.63 1.07 -17.25
N GLU A 173 6.52 -0.22 -16.91
CA GLU A 173 5.73 -1.23 -17.66
C GLU A 173 4.23 -1.24 -17.31
N THR A 174 3.79 -0.49 -16.30
CA THR A 174 2.43 -0.56 -15.73
C THR A 174 1.29 -0.17 -16.71
N ASP A 175 1.61 0.37 -17.90
CA ASP A 175 0.64 0.73 -18.97
C ASP A 175 0.27 -0.44 -19.92
N ALA A 176 0.92 -1.61 -19.81
CA ALA A 176 0.59 -2.74 -20.68
C ALA A 176 -0.62 -3.54 -20.12
N PRO A 177 -1.67 -3.84 -20.92
CA PRO A 177 -2.74 -4.72 -20.48
C PRO A 177 -2.12 -6.05 -20.08
N SER A 178 -2.33 -6.48 -18.83
CA SER A 178 -1.63 -7.59 -18.18
C SER A 178 -1.55 -8.81 -19.08
N LYS A 179 -0.44 -8.96 -19.81
CA LYS A 179 -0.12 -10.19 -20.47
C LYS A 179 0.37 -11.10 -19.36
N ARG A 180 -0.49 -12.03 -18.97
CA ARG A 180 -0.18 -13.12 -18.03
C ARG A 180 1.26 -13.56 -18.31
N PHE A 181 2.14 -13.45 -17.32
CA PHE A 181 3.41 -14.16 -17.35
C PHE A 181 3.06 -15.65 -17.37
N SER A 182 2.98 -16.25 -18.56
CA SER A 182 3.06 -17.69 -18.70
C SER A 182 4.52 -18.05 -18.45
N GLU A 183 4.77 -18.68 -17.31
CA GLU A 183 5.91 -19.59 -17.18
C GLU A 183 5.74 -20.61 -18.30
N ASP A 184 6.55 -20.49 -19.35
CA ASP A 184 6.81 -21.63 -20.22
C ASP A 184 8.30 -21.90 -20.15
N GLU A 185 8.57 -22.91 -19.34
CA GLU A 185 9.83 -23.54 -19.04
C GLU A 185 10.41 -24.11 -20.34
N THR A 186 11.41 -23.43 -20.91
CA THR A 186 12.28 -24.06 -21.91
C THR A 186 13.13 -25.12 -21.22
N THR A 187 13.03 -26.39 -21.63
CA THR A 187 14.23 -27.22 -21.87
C THR A 187 13.95 -28.53 -22.65
N ILE A 188 14.55 -28.59 -23.87
CA ILE A 188 15.39 -29.68 -24.43
C ILE A 188 14.63 -30.97 -24.88
N GLU A 189 14.74 -31.51 -26.10
CA GLU A 189 15.98 -32.03 -26.70
C GLU A 189 15.89 -32.32 -28.23
N ALA A 190 16.98 -31.95 -28.90
CA ALA A 190 17.59 -32.48 -30.13
C ALA A 190 16.78 -33.37 -31.09
N LYS A 191 16.41 -32.80 -32.24
CA LYS A 191 16.35 -33.54 -33.50
C LYS A 191 17.77 -33.89 -33.96
N MET A 192 18.22 -35.12 -33.72
CA MET A 192 19.37 -35.66 -34.45
C MET A 192 18.98 -35.94 -35.91
N LYS A 193 19.83 -35.41 -36.80
CA LYS A 193 19.90 -35.62 -38.24
C LYS A 193 20.19 -37.09 -38.60
N LYS A 194 19.60 -37.53 -39.73
CA LYS A 194 20.15 -38.39 -40.79
C LYS A 194 21.28 -39.36 -40.41
N ILE A 195 21.04 -40.67 -40.58
CA ILE A 195 21.36 -41.48 -41.77
C ILE A 195 20.33 -42.60 -41.86
#